data_AF-A0A8T5LQR7-F1
#
_entry.id   AF-A0A8T5LQR7-F1
#
_cell.length_a   1.000
_cell.length_b   1.000
_cell.length_c   1.000
_cell.angle_alpha   90.00
_cell.angle_beta   90.00
_cell.angle_gamma   90.00
#
_symmetry.space_group_name_H-M   'P 1'
#
loop_
_entity.id
_entity.type
_entity.pdbx_description
1 polymer ?
#
loop_
_entity_poly.entity_id
_entity_poly.type
_entity_poly.pdbx_seq_one_letter_code
_entity_poly.pdbx_strand_id
1 'polypeptide(L)'
;MKTVFINAKYAGKIDLEKIGKLPKKVGLVASIQFVSLLKDVEKYLAKQGIKTLISPGNQKNLGQILGCNASAAVDLKEKVEAFLYIGDGRFHPIAVGMKT
;
A
#
# COMPACT_ATOMS: atom_id res chain seq x y z
N MET A 1 -18.85 -25.75 8.43
CA MET A 1 -18.09 -25.15 9.56
C MET A 1 -18.42 -23.66 9.63
N LYS A 2 -18.72 -23.11 10.81
CA LYS A 2 -18.96 -21.66 10.97
C LYS A 2 -17.61 -20.99 11.29
N THR A 3 -17.27 -19.94 10.54
CA THR A 3 -16.01 -19.20 10.71
C THR A 3 -16.29 -17.71 10.72
N VAL A 4 -15.64 -16.99 11.64
CA VAL A 4 -15.72 -15.52 11.74
C VAL A 4 -14.31 -14.95 11.55
N PHE A 5 -14.18 -13.96 10.68
CA PHE A 5 -12.93 -13.24 10.45
C PHE A 5 -13.00 -11.86 11.11
N ILE A 6 -12.03 -11.56 11.97
CA ILE A 6 -11.88 -10.25 12.60
C ILE A 6 -10.50 -9.70 12.23
N ASN A 7 -10.46 -8.59 11.50
CA ASN A 7 -9.20 -7.94 11.13
C ASN A 7 -8.60 -7.25 12.36
N ALA A 8 -7.40 -7.67 12.78
CA ALA A 8 -6.59 -6.97 13.78
C ALA A 8 -5.89 -5.77 13.12
N LYS A 9 -6.61 -4.64 13.01
CA LYS A 9 -6.08 -3.42 12.39
C LYS A 9 -5.03 -2.78 13.30
N TYR A 10 -3.99 -2.20 12.71
CA TYR A 10 -3.05 -1.37 13.45
C TYR A 10 -3.77 -0.11 13.95
N ALA A 11 -3.70 0.13 15.27
CA ALA A 11 -4.35 1.25 15.94
C ALA A 11 -3.38 2.40 16.28
N GLY A 12 -2.08 2.22 16.05
CA GLY A 12 -1.08 3.24 16.30
C GLY A 12 -1.04 4.32 15.22
N LYS A 13 -0.08 5.25 15.38
CA LYS A 13 0.19 6.31 14.40
C LYS A 13 1.43 5.98 13.59
N ILE A 14 1.40 6.32 12.31
CA ILE A 14 2.57 6.30 11.44
C ILE A 14 3.17 7.69 11.34
N ASP A 15 4.50 7.75 11.39
CA ASP A 15 5.28 8.97 11.30
C ASP A 15 5.53 9.30 9.81
N LEU A 16 4.65 10.11 9.23
CA LEU A 16 4.67 10.46 7.81
C LEU A 16 5.79 11.43 7.45
N GLU A 17 6.36 12.14 8.42
CA GLU A 17 7.47 13.09 8.20
C GLU A 17 8.76 12.36 7.80
N LYS A 18 8.86 11.06 8.14
CA LYS A 18 9.96 10.19 7.70
C LYS A 18 9.87 9.73 6.25
N ILE A 19 8.77 10.03 5.55
CA ILE A 19 8.69 9.76 4.12
C ILE A 19 9.68 10.68 3.41
N GLY A 20 10.72 10.08 2.82
CA GLY A 20 11.72 10.80 2.05
C GLY A 20 11.20 11.31 0.70
N LYS A 21 12.12 11.72 -0.17
CA LYS A 21 11.76 12.17 -1.53
C LYS A 21 11.10 11.02 -2.32
N LEU A 22 9.95 11.33 -2.91
CA LEU A 22 9.19 10.43 -3.77
C LEU A 22 9.00 11.06 -5.15
N PRO A 23 8.77 10.26 -6.21
CA PRO A 23 8.42 10.79 -7.52
C PRO A 23 7.01 11.41 -7.51
N LYS A 24 6.63 12.06 -8.62
CA LYS A 24 5.37 12.80 -8.71
C LYS A 24 4.15 11.89 -8.67
N LYS A 25 4.29 10.61 -9.03
CA LYS A 25 3.18 9.66 -9.08
C LYS A 25 3.56 8.30 -8.46
N VAL A 26 2.88 7.93 -7.38
CA VAL A 26 3.23 6.75 -6.56
C VAL A 26 2.05 5.81 -6.39
N GLY A 27 2.30 4.50 -6.48
CA GLY A 27 1.33 3.47 -6.11
C GLY A 27 1.40 3.18 -4.60
N LEU A 28 0.27 3.16 -3.90
CA LEU A 28 0.23 2.81 -2.48
C LEU A 28 -0.20 1.36 -2.27
N VAL A 29 0.56 0.63 -1.46
CA VAL A 29 0.27 -0.76 -1.09
C VAL A 29 0.55 -1.02 0.39
N ALA A 30 -0.16 -1.98 0.99
CA ALA A 30 -0.04 -2.33 2.40
C ALA A 30 -0.45 -3.79 2.66
N SER A 31 -0.03 -4.34 3.81
CA SER A 31 -0.66 -5.56 4.34
C SER A 31 -2.00 -5.23 5.00
N ILE A 32 -2.86 -6.24 5.20
CA ILE A 32 -4.24 -6.07 5.71
C ILE A 32 -4.35 -5.27 7.01
N GLN A 33 -3.32 -5.31 7.86
CA GLN A 33 -3.31 -4.60 9.15
C GLN A 33 -3.24 -3.07 8.96
N PHE A 34 -2.67 -2.60 7.84
CA PHE A 34 -2.37 -1.19 7.59
C PHE A 34 -3.17 -0.56 6.43
N VAL A 35 -3.97 -1.33 5.67
CA VAL A 35 -4.72 -0.81 4.50
C VAL A 35 -5.61 0.40 4.80
N SER A 36 -6.13 0.52 6.02
CA SER A 36 -6.95 1.67 6.42
C SER A 36 -6.15 2.98 6.50
N LEU A 37 -4.84 2.91 6.71
CA LEU A 37 -3.95 4.06 6.81
C LEU A 37 -3.57 4.64 5.44
N LEU A 38 -3.79 3.89 4.35
CA LEU A 38 -3.42 4.35 3.00
C LEU A 38 -4.14 5.65 2.61
N LYS A 39 -5.36 5.87 3.13
CA LYS A 39 -6.09 7.13 2.91
C LYS A 39 -5.43 8.33 3.57
N ASP A 40 -4.81 8.15 4.73
CA ASP A 40 -4.13 9.23 5.44
C ASP A 40 -2.78 9.54 4.78
N VAL A 41 -2.08 8.49 4.31
CA VAL A 41 -0.88 8.62 3.48
C VAL A 41 -1.18 9.37 2.17
N GLU A 42 -2.25 9.00 1.47
CA GLU A 42 -2.70 9.68 0.25
C GLU A 42 -2.97 11.18 0.50
N LYS A 43 -3.72 11.52 1.55
CA LYS A 43 -3.98 12.93 1.90
C LYS A 43 -2.71 13.70 2.22
N TYR A 44 -1.76 13.07 2.91
CA TYR A 44 -0.48 13.69 3.25
C TYR A 44 0.36 13.95 2.00
N LEU A 45 0.49 12.96 1.12
CA LEU A 45 1.25 13.09 -0.12
C LEU A 45 0.61 14.07 -1.11
N ALA A 46 -0.71 14.13 -1.16
CA ALA A 46 -1.44 15.10 -1.98
C ALA A 46 -1.11 16.56 -1.60
N LYS A 47 -0.93 16.86 -0.30
CA LYS A 47 -0.50 18.19 0.17
C LYS A 47 0.90 18.57 -0.28
N GLN A 48 1.73 17.58 -0.62
CA GLN A 48 3.08 17.77 -1.15
C GLN A 48 3.11 17.76 -2.69
N GLY A 49 1.95 17.72 -3.36
CA GLY A 49 1.85 17.69 -4.81
C GLY A 49 2.15 16.32 -5.44
N ILE A 50 2.19 15.26 -4.63
CA ILE A 50 2.40 13.88 -5.10
C ILE A 50 1.05 13.23 -5.37
N LYS A 51 0.87 12.70 -6.57
CA LYS A 51 -0.33 11.96 -6.97
C LYS A 51 -0.21 10.49 -6.57
N THR A 52 -1.19 9.98 -5.84
CA THR A 52 -1.24 8.57 -5.46
C THR A 52 -2.24 7.78 -6.29
N LEU A 53 -1.96 6.50 -6.51
CA LEU A 53 -2.91 5.53 -7.07
C LEU A 53 -3.00 4.30 -6.16
N ILE A 54 -4.21 3.76 -6.00
CA ILE A 54 -4.47 2.58 -5.17
C ILE A 54 -5.40 1.64 -5.95
N SER A 55 -4.95 0.41 -6.23
CA SER A 55 -5.77 -0.61 -6.90
C SER A 55 -6.29 -1.63 -5.88
N PRO A 56 -7.52 -2.17 -6.03
CA PRO A 56 -7.91 -3.37 -5.29
C PRO A 56 -7.13 -4.61 -5.71
N GLY A 57 -6.62 -4.67 -6.95
CA GLY A 57 -6.15 -5.91 -7.53
C GLY A 57 -7.19 -7.02 -7.40
N ASN A 58 -6.72 -8.22 -7.10
CA ASN A 58 -7.55 -9.38 -6.76
C ASN A 58 -7.76 -9.50 -5.24
N GLN A 59 -7.80 -8.39 -4.50
CA GLN A 59 -8.04 -8.34 -3.06
C GLN A 59 -9.32 -7.58 -2.74
N LYS A 60 -9.87 -7.83 -1.54
CA LYS A 60 -11.09 -7.15 -1.07
C LYS A 60 -10.85 -5.68 -0.72
N ASN A 61 -9.64 -5.34 -0.27
CA ASN A 61 -9.31 -3.98 0.19
C ASN A 61 -8.36 -3.30 -0.80
N LEU A 62 -8.56 -2.01 -1.01
CA LEU A 62 -7.68 -1.17 -1.84
C LEU A 62 -6.25 -1.20 -1.31
N GLY A 63 -5.29 -1.43 -2.20
CA GLY A 63 -3.86 -1.45 -1.92
C GLY A 63 -3.39 -2.67 -1.13
N GLN A 64 -4.28 -3.61 -0.81
CA GLN A 64 -3.89 -4.81 -0.09
C GLN A 64 -2.98 -5.68 -0.97
N ILE A 65 -1.87 -6.12 -0.38
CA ILE A 65 -1.03 -7.19 -0.94
C ILE A 65 -0.88 -8.32 0.08
N LEU A 66 -0.61 -9.50 -0.46
CA LEU A 66 -0.28 -10.72 0.28
C LEU A 66 1.09 -11.20 -0.16
N GLY A 67 1.70 -12.09 0.63
CA GLY A 67 2.97 -12.71 0.27
C GLY A 67 2.97 -13.41 -1.09
N CYS A 68 1.85 -14.06 -1.45
CA CYS A 68 1.70 -14.72 -2.75
C CYS A 68 1.10 -13.82 -3.84
N ASN A 69 0.48 -12.68 -3.48
CA ASN A 69 -0.35 -11.90 -4.40
C ASN A 69 -0.10 -10.40 -4.25
N ALA A 70 0.56 -9.82 -5.26
CA ALA A 70 0.84 -8.38 -5.38
C ALA A 70 0.04 -7.73 -6.54
N SER A 71 -1.12 -8.30 -6.92
CA SER A 71 -1.95 -7.80 -8.04
C SER A 71 -2.29 -6.31 -7.91
N ALA A 72 -2.55 -5.81 -6.69
CA ALA A 72 -2.79 -4.39 -6.45
C ALA A 72 -1.63 -3.48 -6.92
N ALA A 73 -0.39 -3.96 -6.86
CA ALA A 73 0.77 -3.26 -7.42
C ALA A 73 0.86 -3.46 -8.94
N VAL A 74 0.70 -4.70 -9.41
CA VAL A 74 0.84 -5.07 -10.83
C VAL A 74 -0.13 -4.26 -11.72
N ASP A 75 -1.36 -4.02 -11.27
CA ASP A 75 -2.36 -3.22 -12.01
C ASP A 75 -1.93 -1.77 -12.27
N LEU A 76 -0.99 -1.28 -11.46
CA LEU A 76 -0.52 0.09 -11.43
C LEU A 76 0.87 0.27 -12.02
N LYS A 77 1.61 -0.80 -12.33
CA LYS A 77 3.05 -0.74 -12.68
C LYS A 77 3.36 0.24 -13.83
N GLU A 78 2.52 0.28 -14.86
CA GLU A 78 2.69 1.18 -16.02
C GLU A 78 2.10 2.59 -15.78
N LYS A 79 1.53 2.85 -14.60
CA LYS A 79 0.78 4.08 -14.28
C LYS A 79 1.45 4.92 -13.19
N VAL A 80 2.47 4.40 -12.52
CA VAL A 80 3.19 5.04 -11.41
C VAL A 80 4.70 4.94 -11.62
N GLU A 81 5.46 5.82 -10.98
CA GLU A 81 6.92 5.88 -11.09
C GLU A 81 7.61 5.09 -9.96
N ALA A 82 6.91 4.87 -8.84
CA ALA A 82 7.38 4.07 -7.71
C ALA A 82 6.19 3.54 -6.89
N PHE A 83 6.49 2.60 -5.99
CA PHE A 83 5.55 2.11 -4.99
C PHE A 83 6.00 2.50 -3.58
N LEU A 84 5.05 2.96 -2.76
CA LEU A 84 5.23 3.13 -1.32
C LEU A 84 4.47 2.03 -0.58
N TYR A 85 5.22 1.20 0.15
CA TYR A 85 4.67 0.14 0.97
C TYR A 85 4.52 0.61 2.43
N ILE A 86 3.32 0.42 3.00
CA ILE A 86 3.03 0.67 4.42
C ILE A 86 2.87 -0.66 5.14
N GLY A 87 3.84 -0.98 5.99
CA GLY A 87 3.86 -2.17 6.83
C GLY A 87 5.28 -2.53 7.25
N ASP A 88 5.40 -3.69 7.90
CA ASP A 88 6.67 -4.19 8.41
C ASP A 88 7.31 -5.25 7.52
N GLY A 89 8.61 -5.46 7.74
CA GLY A 89 9.39 -6.47 7.04
C GLY A 89 9.68 -6.12 5.57
N ARG A 90 10.47 -6.96 4.91
CA ARG A 90 10.94 -6.72 3.53
C ARG A 90 10.31 -7.63 2.49
N PHE A 91 9.65 -8.71 2.92
CA PHE A 91 9.14 -9.74 2.02
C PHE A 91 8.13 -9.19 1.00
N HIS A 92 7.11 -8.45 1.46
CA HIS A 92 6.10 -7.84 0.60
C HIS A 92 6.68 -6.78 -0.37
N PRO A 93 7.46 -5.78 0.08
CA PRO A 93 8.01 -4.79 -0.85
C PRO A 93 9.03 -5.39 -1.85
N ILE A 94 9.78 -6.43 -1.49
CA ILE A 94 10.61 -7.18 -2.46
C ILE A 94 9.74 -7.81 -3.54
N ALA A 95 8.63 -8.48 -3.15
CA ALA A 95 7.72 -9.09 -4.11
C ALA A 95 7.05 -8.07 -5.04
N VAL A 96 6.77 -6.85 -4.56
CA VAL A 96 6.31 -5.74 -5.40
C VAL A 96 7.39 -5.38 -6.42
N GLY A 97 8.61 -5.07 -5.97
CA GLY A 97 9.70 -4.67 -6.87
C GLY A 97 10.13 -5.73 -7.87
N MET A 98 9.88 -7.01 -7.62
CA MET A 98 10.14 -8.09 -8.59
C MET A 98 9.01 -8.26 -9.64
N LYS A 99 7.78 -7.81 -9.33
CA LYS A 99 6.60 -8.04 -10.16
C LYS A 99 6.14 -6.80 -10.93
N THR A 100 6.70 -5.63 -10.61
CA THR A 100 6.40 -4.34 -11.23
C THR A 100 7.65 -3.77 -11.84
#